data_AF-Q16GY8-F1
#
_entry.id   AF-Q16GY8-F1
#
_cell.length_a   1.000
_cell.length_b   1.000
_cell.length_c   1.000
_cell.angle_alpha   90.00
_cell.angle_beta   90.00
_cell.angle_gamma   90.00
#
_symmetry.space_group_name_H-M   'P 1'
#
loop_
_entity.id
_entity.type
_entity.pdbx_description
1 polymer ?
#
loop_
_entity_poly.entity_id
_entity_poly.type
_entity_poly.pdbx_seq_one_letter_code
_entity_poly.pdbx_strand_id
1 'polypeptide(L)'
;MMSSNNSVDLLEDGAFAASKNSWNRYYSNSVVQPLLTDLYQITMAYAYWKSGKIDDHAVFDLFFRTNPFHGEFTIFAGLEECLKFMENFHYSETDIEYLKHALPQGIEEEFFEYLSQLTAKDVTLYALKEGSVAFPRVPLIKVAGPLIIVQLLETTLLTLVNYASLMATNAARYRMVAGRHINLLEFGLRRAQGPDGGLSASKYAYIGGFDGTSNVLAGKLFNIPVKGTHAHAYITSFTGTQELKTRVLAHKETGDKRDLLELAIEHRVQLSKILDISTEESSEGELAAMVSFAIAFPDGFMALVDTYDVKRYSAFRLHSLGYLSCVGVHISFTFRSISSNGLL
;
A
#
# COMPACT_ATOMS: atom_id res chain seq x y z
N MET A 1 37.73 -28.81 32.94
CA MET A 1 36.44 -29.44 32.57
C MET A 1 35.36 -28.38 32.75
N MET A 2 34.58 -28.18 31.68
CA MET A 2 33.39 -27.32 31.55
C MET A 2 33.60 -25.79 31.60
N SER A 3 33.78 -25.24 30.40
CA SER A 3 33.48 -23.86 30.02
C SER A 3 31.97 -23.62 30.00
N SER A 4 31.48 -22.59 30.68
CA SER A 4 30.12 -22.08 30.51
C SER A 4 30.14 -20.87 29.57
N ASN A 5 29.95 -21.11 28.27
CA ASN A 5 29.58 -20.07 27.31
C ASN A 5 28.09 -19.77 27.48
N ASN A 6 27.75 -18.62 28.07
CA ASN A 6 26.45 -17.99 27.90
C ASN A 6 26.64 -16.80 26.96
N SER A 7 26.73 -17.07 25.65
CA SER A 7 26.40 -16.09 24.63
C SER A 7 24.88 -16.13 24.46
N VAL A 8 24.22 -15.11 24.99
CA VAL A 8 22.82 -14.86 24.73
C VAL A 8 22.73 -14.38 23.28
N ASP A 9 22.28 -15.27 22.39
CA ASP A 9 21.89 -14.95 21.02
C ASP A 9 20.75 -13.92 21.09
N LEU A 10 21.10 -12.65 20.88
CA LEU A 10 20.17 -11.56 20.66
C LEU A 10 20.50 -10.96 19.29
N LEU A 11 19.48 -10.91 18.44
CA LEU A 11 19.38 -10.17 17.17
C LEU A 11 19.65 -10.93 15.86
N GLU A 12 19.15 -12.15 15.73
CA GLU A 12 18.65 -12.65 14.44
C GLU A 12 17.12 -12.74 14.48
N ASP A 13 16.41 -11.61 14.37
CA ASP A 13 15.00 -11.58 14.01
C ASP A 13 14.62 -10.17 13.56
N GLY A 14 14.38 -9.98 12.25
CA GLY A 14 13.77 -8.75 11.72
C GLY A 14 14.36 -8.18 10.42
N ALA A 15 15.39 -8.81 9.82
CA ALA A 15 15.81 -8.45 8.47
C ALA A 15 15.03 -9.29 7.46
N PHE A 16 14.04 -8.67 6.80
CA PHE A 16 13.33 -9.12 5.60
C PHE A 16 13.74 -10.52 5.10
N ALA A 17 13.20 -11.57 5.73
CA ALA A 17 13.12 -12.88 5.10
C ALA A 17 12.04 -12.76 4.03
N ALA A 18 12.40 -12.18 2.88
CA ALA A 18 11.61 -12.26 1.66
C ALA A 18 11.33 -13.74 1.42
N SER A 19 10.10 -14.16 1.71
CA SER A 19 9.67 -15.52 1.44
C SER A 19 9.89 -15.77 -0.06
N LYS A 20 10.50 -16.92 -0.38
CA LYS A 20 10.87 -17.33 -1.74
C LYS A 20 9.62 -17.64 -2.58
N ASN A 21 8.82 -16.64 -2.89
CA ASN A 21 7.73 -16.73 -3.84
C ASN A 21 8.20 -16.21 -5.21
N SER A 22 8.07 -17.06 -6.23
CA SER A 22 8.49 -16.79 -7.62
C SER A 22 7.79 -15.59 -8.26
N TRP A 23 6.65 -15.17 -7.72
CA TRP A 23 5.83 -14.06 -8.23
C TRP A 23 6.51 -12.69 -8.15
N ASN A 24 7.32 -12.45 -7.11
CA ASN A 24 7.93 -11.13 -6.88
C ASN A 24 9.12 -10.86 -7.82
N ARG A 25 9.80 -11.92 -8.28
CA ARG A 25 11.01 -11.79 -9.12
C ARG A 25 10.70 -11.33 -10.57
N TYR A 26 9.43 -11.36 -10.98
CA TYR A 26 8.98 -11.01 -12.34
C TYR A 26 8.01 -9.82 -12.40
N TYR A 27 7.64 -9.24 -11.26
CA TYR A 27 6.80 -8.05 -11.28
C TYR A 27 7.64 -6.84 -11.66
N SER A 28 7.44 -6.35 -12.88
CA SER A 28 7.90 -5.06 -13.36
C SER A 28 6.70 -4.12 -13.45
N ASN A 29 6.82 -2.93 -12.86
CA ASN A 29 5.82 -1.89 -13.01
C ASN A 29 5.87 -1.37 -14.46
N SER A 30 4.84 -1.68 -15.26
CA SER A 30 4.79 -1.35 -16.68
C SER A 30 4.83 0.15 -16.98
N VAL A 31 4.59 1.01 -15.98
CA VAL A 31 4.67 2.47 -16.13
C VAL A 31 6.11 2.96 -15.99
N VAL A 32 6.97 2.20 -15.31
CA VAL A 32 8.36 2.56 -15.04
C VAL A 32 9.24 2.10 -16.20
N GLN A 33 9.41 2.99 -17.17
CA GLN A 33 10.14 2.77 -18.42
C GLN A 33 10.95 4.03 -18.78
N PRO A 34 11.89 3.98 -19.74
CA PRO A 34 12.73 5.13 -20.09
C PRO A 34 11.97 6.40 -20.53
N LEU A 35 10.75 6.25 -21.05
CA LEU A 35 9.87 7.39 -21.38
C LEU A 35 9.17 8.01 -20.16
N LEU A 36 9.28 7.44 -18.96
CA LEU A 36 8.85 8.07 -17.71
C LEU A 36 9.87 9.15 -17.31
N THR A 37 9.95 10.18 -18.15
CA THR A 37 10.88 11.29 -18.04
C THR A 37 10.28 12.52 -18.71
N ASP A 38 10.83 13.69 -18.42
CA ASP A 38 10.43 14.92 -19.07
C ASP A 38 11.13 15.07 -20.44
N LEU A 39 10.46 15.70 -21.41
CA LEU A 39 11.01 15.91 -22.76
C LEU A 39 12.39 16.60 -22.74
N TYR A 40 12.63 17.50 -21.79
CA TYR A 40 13.91 18.22 -21.69
C TYR A 40 15.09 17.28 -21.36
N GLN A 41 14.85 16.12 -20.76
CA GLN A 41 15.90 15.14 -20.50
C GLN A 41 16.42 14.54 -21.80
N ILE A 42 15.52 14.27 -22.76
CA ILE A 42 15.89 13.75 -24.08
C ILE A 42 16.58 14.84 -24.93
N THR A 43 16.10 16.08 -24.88
CA THR A 43 16.74 17.17 -25.62
C THR A 43 18.12 17.52 -25.05
N MET A 44 18.33 17.42 -23.74
CA MET A 44 19.66 17.53 -23.13
C MET A 44 20.57 16.36 -23.52
N ALA A 45 20.06 15.12 -23.54
CA ALA A 45 20.80 13.97 -24.04
C ALA A 45 21.27 14.18 -25.49
N TYR A 46 20.40 14.71 -26.35
CA TYR A 46 20.76 15.09 -27.71
C TYR A 46 21.85 16.17 -27.74
N ALA A 47 21.72 17.22 -26.93
CA ALA A 47 22.74 18.28 -26.85
C ALA A 47 24.11 17.74 -26.39
N TYR A 48 24.16 16.82 -25.44
CA TYR A 48 25.40 16.14 -25.03
C TYR A 48 25.98 15.27 -26.14
N TRP A 49 25.13 14.48 -26.81
CA TRP A 49 25.55 13.67 -27.94
C TRP A 49 26.13 14.54 -29.06
N LYS A 50 25.44 15.61 -29.44
CA LYS A 50 25.83 16.55 -30.49
C LYS A 50 27.11 17.33 -30.17
N SER A 51 27.37 17.58 -28.89
CA SER A 51 28.60 18.24 -28.42
C SER A 51 29.77 17.27 -28.18
N GLY A 52 29.62 15.98 -28.51
CA GLY A 52 30.68 14.98 -28.38
C GLY A 52 30.96 14.54 -26.95
N LYS A 53 30.01 14.71 -26.02
CA LYS A 53 30.15 14.38 -24.59
C LYS A 53 29.71 12.95 -24.25
N ILE A 54 29.76 12.05 -25.22
CA ILE A 54 29.30 10.66 -25.05
C ILE A 54 30.20 9.90 -24.07
N ASP A 55 31.50 10.18 -24.08
CA ASP A 55 32.50 9.55 -23.21
C ASP A 55 32.70 10.25 -21.85
N ASP A 56 32.05 11.40 -21.65
CA ASP A 56 32.12 12.15 -20.38
C ASP A 56 31.51 11.29 -19.27
N HIS A 57 32.21 11.19 -18.14
CA HIS A 57 31.71 10.54 -16.93
C HIS A 57 31.22 11.55 -15.92
N ALA A 58 30.11 11.24 -15.27
CA ALA A 58 29.50 12.09 -14.26
C ALA A 58 29.07 11.30 -13.02
N VAL A 59 28.94 12.02 -11.92
CA VAL A 59 28.43 11.50 -10.65
C VAL A 59 27.31 12.41 -10.17
N PHE A 60 26.14 11.83 -9.92
CA PHE A 60 24.97 12.52 -9.41
C PHE A 60 24.62 12.00 -8.02
N ASP A 61 24.36 12.91 -7.08
CA ASP A 61 23.89 12.60 -5.74
C ASP A 61 22.39 12.94 -5.63
N LEU A 62 21.56 11.94 -5.33
CA LEU A 62 20.17 12.11 -4.98
C LEU A 62 20.05 12.33 -3.48
N PHE A 63 19.63 13.53 -3.08
CA PHE A 63 19.36 13.90 -1.69
C PHE A 63 18.14 14.82 -1.62
N PHE A 64 17.59 14.99 -0.43
CA PHE A 64 16.48 15.92 -0.17
C PHE A 64 16.92 17.07 0.73
N ARG A 65 16.21 18.21 0.65
CA ARG A 65 16.62 19.46 1.32
C ARG A 65 15.98 19.69 2.69
N THR A 66 14.79 19.14 2.89
CA THR A 66 13.97 19.34 4.09
C THR A 66 13.22 18.06 4.41
N ASN A 67 13.15 17.70 5.69
CA ASN A 67 12.33 16.57 6.11
C ASN A 67 10.84 16.83 5.80
N PRO A 68 10.10 15.79 5.37
CA PRO A 68 8.68 15.92 5.14
C PRO A 68 7.93 16.07 6.48
N PHE A 69 6.70 16.59 6.39
CA PHE A 69 5.77 16.70 7.53
C PHE A 69 6.31 17.48 8.75
N HIS A 70 7.27 18.38 8.52
CA HIS A 70 7.99 19.10 9.60
C HIS A 70 8.62 18.14 10.63
N GLY A 71 9.04 16.95 10.20
CA GLY A 71 9.69 15.95 11.05
C GLY A 71 11.20 16.14 11.15
N GLU A 72 11.83 15.30 11.97
CA GLU A 72 13.29 15.29 12.19
C GLU A 72 14.03 14.30 11.29
N PHE A 73 13.32 13.38 10.64
CA PHE A 73 13.91 12.36 9.79
C PHE A 73 13.00 11.93 8.63
N THR A 74 13.60 11.23 7.66
CA THR A 74 12.92 10.53 6.56
C THR A 74 13.32 9.07 6.57
N ILE A 75 12.39 8.15 6.34
CA ILE A 75 12.71 6.74 6.06
C ILE A 75 12.97 6.60 4.57
N PHE A 76 14.19 6.18 4.22
CA PHE A 76 14.57 5.96 2.81
C PHE A 76 13.88 4.70 2.26
N ALA A 77 13.18 4.86 1.14
CA ALA A 77 12.57 3.77 0.39
C ALA A 77 12.49 4.08 -1.11
N GLY A 78 12.23 3.04 -1.92
CA GLY A 78 12.14 3.08 -3.38
C GLY A 78 13.31 2.39 -4.08
N LEU A 79 14.30 1.87 -3.35
CA LEU A 79 15.55 1.36 -3.92
C LEU A 79 15.31 0.12 -4.79
N GLU A 80 14.42 -0.78 -4.36
CA GLU A 80 14.12 -2.00 -5.12
C GLU A 80 13.60 -1.69 -6.53
N GLU A 81 12.70 -0.71 -6.65
CA GLU A 81 12.12 -0.32 -7.95
C GLU A 81 13.15 0.42 -8.82
N CYS A 82 14.04 1.21 -8.21
CA CYS A 82 15.16 1.82 -8.93
C CYS A 82 16.08 0.76 -9.55
N LEU A 83 16.41 -0.31 -8.81
CA LEU A 83 17.26 -1.39 -9.30
C LEU A 83 16.59 -2.17 -10.43
N LYS A 84 15.30 -2.51 -10.28
CA LYS A 84 14.52 -3.17 -11.35
C LYS A 84 14.45 -2.31 -12.62
N PHE A 85 14.26 -1.01 -12.48
CA PHE A 85 14.25 -0.07 -13.61
C PHE A 85 15.59 -0.06 -14.34
N MET A 86 16.71 0.06 -13.60
CA MET A 86 18.04 0.06 -14.19
C MET A 86 18.37 -1.26 -14.89
N GLU A 87 17.99 -2.40 -14.30
CA GLU A 87 18.21 -3.73 -14.89
C GLU A 87 17.49 -3.90 -16.23
N ASN A 88 16.30 -3.28 -16.37
CA ASN A 88 15.47 -3.36 -17.58
C ASN A 88 15.52 -2.09 -18.44
N PHE A 89 16.48 -1.18 -18.20
CA PHE A 89 16.57 0.09 -18.91
C PHE A 89 16.97 -0.13 -20.38
N HIS A 90 16.03 0.08 -21.29
CA HIS A 90 16.22 0.04 -22.73
C HIS A 90 15.03 0.70 -23.44
N TYR A 91 15.29 1.47 -24.51
CA TYR A 91 14.24 2.04 -25.34
C TYR A 91 13.74 1.00 -26.36
N SER A 92 12.43 0.75 -26.37
CA SER A 92 11.81 -0.11 -27.39
C SER A 92 11.77 0.58 -28.76
N GLU A 93 11.57 -0.20 -29.82
CA GLU A 93 11.38 0.33 -31.19
C GLU A 93 10.24 1.37 -31.23
N THR A 94 9.12 1.09 -30.54
CA THR A 94 7.99 2.01 -30.44
C THR A 94 8.32 3.29 -29.68
N ASP A 95 9.22 3.23 -28.68
CA ASP A 95 9.66 4.43 -27.96
C ASP A 95 10.49 5.33 -28.88
N ILE A 96 11.38 4.73 -29.68
CA ILE A 96 12.22 5.45 -30.64
C ILE A 96 11.37 6.10 -31.73
N GLU A 97 10.39 5.38 -32.29
CA GLU A 97 9.43 5.93 -33.26
C GLU A 97 8.67 7.13 -32.67
N TYR A 98 8.19 7.01 -31.43
CA TYR A 98 7.53 8.11 -30.74
C TYR A 98 8.46 9.32 -30.56
N LEU A 99 9.72 9.11 -30.14
CA LEU A 99 10.69 10.18 -29.95
C LEU A 99 11.02 10.92 -31.24
N LYS A 100 11.10 10.21 -32.39
CA LYS A 100 11.26 10.85 -33.71
C LYS A 100 10.12 11.80 -34.04
N HIS A 101 8.90 11.50 -33.61
CA HIS A 101 7.74 12.36 -33.81
C HIS A 101 7.64 13.49 -32.77
N ALA A 102 8.04 13.24 -31.52
CA ALA A 102 7.91 14.19 -30.43
C ALA A 102 9.00 15.27 -30.41
N LEU A 103 10.19 14.96 -30.94
CA LEU A 103 11.31 15.88 -30.99
C LEU A 103 11.26 16.81 -32.22
N PRO A 104 11.96 17.97 -32.18
CA PRO A 104 12.04 18.87 -33.33
C PRO A 104 12.57 18.19 -34.59
N GLN A 105 12.11 18.65 -35.75
CA GLN A 105 12.65 18.24 -37.03
C GLN A 105 14.13 18.62 -37.15
N GLY A 106 14.92 17.77 -37.79
CA GLY A 106 16.35 18.01 -38.04
C GLY A 106 17.31 17.35 -37.05
N ILE A 107 16.82 16.56 -36.09
CA ILE A 107 17.66 15.66 -35.30
C ILE A 107 18.18 14.52 -36.17
N GLU A 108 19.47 14.21 -36.02
CA GLU A 108 20.17 13.15 -36.74
C GLU A 108 19.64 11.75 -36.38
N GLU A 109 19.56 10.87 -37.39
CA GLU A 109 19.11 9.49 -37.22
C GLU A 109 20.04 8.71 -36.29
N GLU A 110 21.34 9.02 -36.34
CA GLU A 110 22.40 8.43 -35.53
C GLU A 110 22.20 8.66 -34.02
N PHE A 111 21.49 9.73 -33.62
CA PHE A 111 21.12 9.92 -32.22
C PHE A 111 20.04 8.92 -31.78
N PHE A 112 19.08 8.60 -32.64
CA PHE A 112 18.03 7.62 -32.34
C PHE A 112 18.61 6.20 -32.31
N GLU A 113 19.55 5.89 -33.22
CA GLU A 113 20.34 4.66 -33.16
C GLU A 113 21.12 4.57 -31.85
N TYR A 114 21.77 5.65 -31.42
CA TYR A 114 22.45 5.72 -30.13
C TYR A 114 21.49 5.47 -28.96
N LEU A 115 20.32 6.13 -28.92
CA LEU A 115 19.32 5.90 -27.88
C LEU A 115 18.85 4.45 -27.82
N SER A 116 18.62 3.81 -28.97
CA SER A 116 18.18 2.40 -29.03
C SER A 116 19.20 1.44 -28.43
N GLN A 117 20.49 1.79 -28.40
CA GLN A 117 21.55 0.94 -27.88
C GLN A 117 21.89 1.21 -26.41
N LEU A 118 21.29 2.25 -25.81
CA LEU A 118 21.55 2.61 -24.42
C LEU A 118 21.08 1.51 -23.46
N THR A 119 21.94 1.22 -22.48
CA THR A 119 21.66 0.34 -21.34
C THR A 119 22.30 0.91 -20.08
N ALA A 120 21.83 0.52 -18.90
CA ALA A 120 22.42 0.98 -17.64
C ALA A 120 23.63 0.14 -17.16
N LYS A 121 24.24 -0.68 -18.03
CA LYS A 121 25.30 -1.65 -17.65
C LYS A 121 26.57 -1.01 -17.10
N ASP A 122 26.95 0.15 -17.65
CA ASP A 122 28.15 0.89 -17.26
C ASP A 122 27.88 1.92 -16.14
N VAL A 123 26.72 1.81 -15.47
CA VAL A 123 26.33 2.67 -14.35
C VAL A 123 26.55 1.95 -13.03
N THR A 124 27.26 2.61 -12.12
CA THR A 124 27.44 2.17 -10.73
C THR A 124 26.51 2.96 -9.81
N LEU A 125 25.70 2.25 -9.02
CA LEU A 125 24.80 2.84 -8.03
C LEU A 125 25.25 2.49 -6.60
N TYR A 126 25.42 3.51 -5.77
CA TYR A 126 25.61 3.37 -4.32
C TYR A 126 24.36 3.90 -3.62
N ALA A 127 23.87 3.21 -2.59
CA ALA A 127 22.68 3.66 -1.87
C ALA A 127 22.73 3.30 -0.38
N LEU A 128 22.00 4.08 0.42
CA LEU A 128 21.59 3.64 1.75
C LEU A 128 20.75 2.36 1.63
N LYS A 129 20.74 1.53 2.69
CA LYS A 129 19.82 0.38 2.71
C LYS A 129 18.39 0.89 2.83
N GLU A 130 17.46 0.31 2.08
CA GLU A 130 16.03 0.60 2.22
C GLU A 130 15.56 0.36 3.67
N GLY A 131 14.73 1.26 4.19
CA GLY A 131 14.34 1.30 5.60
C GLY A 131 15.29 2.10 6.51
N SER A 132 16.42 2.59 6.00
CA SER A 132 17.33 3.44 6.79
C SER A 132 16.72 4.80 7.11
N VAL A 133 17.06 5.33 8.28
CA VAL A 133 16.79 6.73 8.65
C VAL A 133 17.76 7.62 7.87
N ALA A 134 17.22 8.61 7.18
CA ALA A 134 17.96 9.56 6.37
C ALA A 134 17.67 11.01 6.77
N PHE A 135 18.65 11.87 6.54
CA PHE A 135 18.62 13.28 6.91
C PHE A 135 18.83 14.18 5.69
N PRO A 136 18.35 15.44 5.75
CA PRO A 136 18.52 16.38 4.66
C PRO A 136 20.00 16.58 4.29
N ARG A 137 20.26 16.79 3.00
CA ARG A 137 21.60 17.08 2.44
C ARG A 137 22.62 15.96 2.62
N VAL A 138 22.17 14.75 2.92
CA VAL A 138 22.97 13.53 2.88
C VAL A 138 22.55 12.73 1.63
N PRO A 139 23.50 12.28 0.78
CA PRO A 139 23.18 11.44 -0.36
C PRO A 139 22.47 10.15 0.05
N LEU A 140 21.29 9.91 -0.52
CA LEU A 140 20.53 8.67 -0.40
C LEU A 140 21.02 7.64 -1.41
N ILE A 141 21.18 8.11 -2.65
CA ILE A 141 21.67 7.36 -3.79
C ILE A 141 22.74 8.21 -4.48
N LYS A 142 23.83 7.57 -4.89
CA LYS A 142 24.84 8.12 -5.78
C LYS A 142 24.90 7.28 -7.05
N VAL A 143 24.82 7.93 -8.19
CA VAL A 143 24.84 7.28 -9.51
C VAL A 143 26.06 7.79 -10.27
N ALA A 144 26.94 6.89 -10.71
CA ALA A 144 28.18 7.20 -11.41
C ALA A 144 28.29 6.42 -12.72
N GLY A 145 28.65 7.08 -13.82
CA GLY A 145 28.74 6.44 -15.13
C GLY A 145 28.76 7.46 -16.28
N PRO A 146 28.49 7.02 -17.53
CA PRO A 146 28.42 7.89 -18.70
C PRO A 146 27.34 8.98 -18.52
N LEU A 147 27.72 10.24 -18.78
CA LEU A 147 26.95 11.44 -18.48
C LEU A 147 25.50 11.36 -18.98
N ILE A 148 25.30 10.96 -20.24
CA ILE A 148 23.97 10.92 -20.86
C ILE A 148 23.07 9.92 -20.14
N ILE A 149 23.58 8.73 -19.81
CA ILE A 149 22.79 7.68 -19.16
C ILE A 149 22.41 8.12 -17.75
N VAL A 150 23.38 8.56 -16.95
CA VAL A 150 23.09 8.94 -15.55
C VAL A 150 22.17 10.15 -15.44
N GLN A 151 22.21 11.06 -16.42
CA GLN A 151 21.26 12.18 -16.53
C GLN A 151 19.83 11.68 -16.86
N LEU A 152 19.68 10.74 -17.81
CA LEU A 152 18.37 10.19 -18.20
C LEU A 152 17.67 9.44 -17.05
N LEU A 153 18.43 8.90 -16.08
CA LEU A 153 17.87 8.22 -14.92
C LEU A 153 17.23 9.17 -13.90
N GLU A 154 17.55 10.47 -13.93
CA GLU A 154 17.19 11.46 -12.88
C GLU A 154 15.69 11.45 -12.56
N THR A 155 14.83 11.70 -13.57
CA THR A 155 13.39 11.88 -13.37
C THR A 155 12.73 10.64 -12.76
N THR A 156 13.08 9.46 -13.29
CA THR A 156 12.51 8.20 -12.85
C THR A 156 12.97 7.86 -11.44
N LEU A 157 14.27 7.99 -11.13
CA LEU A 157 14.80 7.74 -9.78
C LEU A 157 14.19 8.70 -8.76
N LEU A 158 14.05 9.99 -9.09
CA LEU A 158 13.36 10.95 -8.22
C LEU A 158 11.91 10.55 -7.97
N THR A 159 11.19 10.12 -8.99
CA THR A 159 9.78 9.71 -8.87
C THR A 159 9.63 8.51 -7.93
N LEU A 160 10.47 7.49 -8.12
CA LEU A 160 10.44 6.26 -7.33
C LEU A 160 10.83 6.50 -5.87
N VAL A 161 11.89 7.27 -5.62
CA VAL A 161 12.41 7.52 -4.27
C VAL A 161 11.53 8.49 -3.48
N ASN A 162 11.06 9.59 -4.10
CA ASN A 162 10.33 10.62 -3.38
C ASN A 162 9.00 10.08 -2.83
N TYR A 163 8.21 9.40 -3.66
CA TYR A 163 6.92 8.88 -3.22
C TYR A 163 7.07 7.79 -2.16
N ALA A 164 7.98 6.84 -2.41
CA ALA A 164 8.25 5.73 -1.51
C ALA A 164 8.70 6.21 -0.12
N SER A 165 9.70 7.10 -0.10
CA SER A 165 10.25 7.63 1.16
C SER A 165 9.22 8.48 1.90
N LEU A 166 8.40 9.26 1.20
CA LEU A 166 7.32 10.06 1.80
C LEU A 166 6.27 9.15 2.48
N MET A 167 5.84 8.10 1.78
CA MET A 167 4.86 7.14 2.31
C MET A 167 5.40 6.34 3.49
N ALA A 168 6.62 5.81 3.40
CA ALA A 168 7.26 5.09 4.49
C ALA A 168 7.46 5.99 5.73
N THR A 169 7.85 7.24 5.53
CA THR A 169 8.01 8.21 6.63
C THR A 169 6.68 8.53 7.29
N ASN A 170 5.61 8.73 6.51
CA ASN A 170 4.29 8.99 7.07
C ASN A 170 3.78 7.80 7.89
N ALA A 171 3.95 6.59 7.36
CA ALA A 171 3.58 5.37 8.06
C ALA A 171 4.37 5.19 9.38
N ALA A 172 5.67 5.50 9.37
CA ALA A 172 6.50 5.50 10.57
C ALA A 172 5.98 6.49 11.62
N ARG A 173 5.53 7.68 11.22
CA ARG A 173 4.91 8.65 12.14
C ARG A 173 3.66 8.10 12.79
N TYR A 174 2.76 7.47 12.04
CA TYR A 174 1.58 6.81 12.61
C TYR A 174 1.96 5.69 13.57
N ARG A 175 2.95 4.86 13.21
CA ARG A 175 3.48 3.82 14.10
C ARG A 175 4.03 4.39 15.41
N MET A 176 4.76 5.51 15.35
CA MET A 176 5.31 6.17 16.55
C MET A 176 4.19 6.66 17.47
N VAL A 177 3.11 7.22 16.92
CA VAL A 177 1.97 7.72 17.71
C VAL A 177 1.13 6.58 18.26
N ALA A 178 0.84 5.55 17.46
CA ALA A 178 0.01 4.42 17.87
C ALA A 178 0.73 3.47 18.85
N GLY A 179 2.06 3.43 18.81
CA GLY A 179 2.87 2.48 19.58
C GLY A 179 2.94 1.10 18.92
N ARG A 180 3.76 0.19 19.48
CA ARG A 180 4.07 -1.13 18.88
C ARG A 180 2.94 -2.17 19.00
N HIS A 181 2.00 -1.97 19.92
CA HIS A 181 0.99 -2.98 20.27
C HIS A 181 -0.33 -2.79 19.52
N ILE A 182 -0.52 -1.65 18.85
CA ILE A 182 -1.73 -1.37 18.09
C ILE A 182 -1.53 -1.88 16.66
N ASN A 183 -2.49 -2.65 16.17
CA ASN A 183 -2.48 -3.15 14.81
C ASN A 183 -2.90 -2.02 13.84
N LEU A 184 -2.00 -1.63 12.93
CA LEU A 184 -2.21 -0.58 11.94
C LEU A 184 -2.41 -1.19 10.55
N LEU A 185 -3.54 -0.85 9.90
CA LEU A 185 -3.89 -1.37 8.58
C LEU A 185 -4.03 -0.25 7.55
N GLU A 186 -3.48 -0.47 6.36
CA GLU A 186 -3.49 0.49 5.25
C GLU A 186 -4.73 0.26 4.34
N PHE A 187 -5.67 1.20 4.39
CA PHE A 187 -6.99 1.12 3.72
C PHE A 187 -7.22 2.29 2.73
N GLY A 188 -6.14 2.89 2.24
CA GLY A 188 -6.11 4.09 1.38
C GLY A 188 -6.23 3.84 -0.12
N LEU A 189 -6.23 2.58 -0.58
CA LEU A 189 -6.23 2.20 -2.01
C LEU A 189 -7.20 3.02 -2.88
N ARG A 190 -8.44 3.22 -2.42
CA ARG A 190 -9.50 3.92 -3.20
C ARG A 190 -9.27 5.43 -3.39
N ARG A 191 -8.28 6.01 -2.71
CA ARG A 191 -7.89 7.43 -2.78
C ARG A 191 -6.43 7.62 -3.22
N ALA A 192 -5.72 6.53 -3.45
CA ALA A 192 -4.36 6.59 -3.92
C ALA A 192 -4.29 7.15 -5.34
N GLN A 193 -3.19 7.81 -5.67
CA GLN A 193 -3.04 8.57 -6.89
C GLN A 193 -2.52 7.69 -8.03
N GLY A 194 -3.28 7.62 -9.12
CA GLY A 194 -2.88 6.86 -10.31
C GLY A 194 -2.97 5.33 -10.15
N PRO A 195 -2.67 4.59 -11.22
CA PRO A 195 -2.81 3.13 -11.24
C PRO A 195 -1.85 2.40 -10.30
N ASP A 196 -0.61 2.90 -10.14
CA ASP A 196 0.39 2.28 -9.26
C ASP A 196 0.39 2.85 -7.83
N GLY A 197 -0.12 4.07 -7.62
CA GLY A 197 -0.01 4.73 -6.31
C GLY A 197 -0.65 3.93 -5.18
N GLY A 198 -1.72 3.18 -5.45
CA GLY A 198 -2.33 2.30 -4.45
C GLY A 198 -1.45 1.11 -4.06
N LEU A 199 -0.77 0.50 -5.04
CA LEU A 199 0.13 -0.63 -4.82
C LEU A 199 1.38 -0.18 -4.08
N SER A 200 2.00 0.89 -4.55
CA SER A 200 3.16 1.52 -3.93
C SER A 200 2.85 2.02 -2.52
N ALA A 201 1.69 2.67 -2.29
CA ALA A 201 1.27 3.10 -0.96
C ALA A 201 1.23 1.93 0.03
N SER A 202 0.61 0.82 -0.35
CA SER A 202 0.51 -0.37 0.51
C SER A 202 1.89 -0.95 0.85
N LYS A 203 2.78 -1.05 -0.15
CA LYS A 203 4.16 -1.53 0.04
C LYS A 203 4.94 -0.68 1.04
N TYR A 204 4.96 0.64 0.80
CA TYR A 204 5.77 1.54 1.61
C TYR A 204 5.14 1.86 2.97
N ALA A 205 3.81 1.77 3.11
CA ALA A 205 3.17 1.84 4.41
C ALA A 205 3.57 0.66 5.30
N TYR A 206 3.65 -0.55 4.73
CA TYR A 206 4.11 -1.74 5.44
C TYR A 206 5.58 -1.61 5.87
N ILE A 207 6.46 -1.14 4.97
CA ILE A 207 7.87 -0.84 5.30
C ILE A 207 7.97 0.21 6.42
N GLY A 208 7.12 1.23 6.39
CA GLY A 208 7.05 2.26 7.44
C GLY A 208 6.48 1.76 8.77
N GLY A 209 5.96 0.53 8.84
CA GLY A 209 5.58 -0.12 10.09
C GLY A 209 4.08 -0.36 10.26
N PHE A 210 3.28 -0.32 9.19
CA PHE A 210 1.91 -0.88 9.22
C PHE A 210 1.98 -2.41 9.20
N ASP A 211 0.96 -3.07 9.74
CA ASP A 211 0.92 -4.53 9.92
C ASP A 211 0.19 -5.25 8.78
N GLY A 212 -0.54 -4.52 7.94
CA GLY A 212 -1.26 -5.09 6.80
C GLY A 212 -1.94 -4.05 5.93
N THR A 213 -2.60 -4.53 4.87
CA THR A 213 -3.31 -3.70 3.89
C THR A 213 -4.62 -4.35 3.45
N SER A 214 -5.54 -3.55 2.91
CA SER A 214 -6.69 -4.06 2.15
C SER A 214 -6.39 -4.33 0.68
N ASN A 215 -5.22 -3.95 0.19
CA ASN A 215 -4.82 -4.12 -1.19
C ASN A 215 -4.39 -5.57 -1.48
N VAL A 216 -5.29 -6.30 -2.14
CA VAL A 216 -5.08 -7.72 -2.49
C VAL A 216 -3.88 -7.91 -3.43
N LEU A 217 -3.64 -6.97 -4.36
CA LEU A 217 -2.51 -7.05 -5.28
C LEU A 217 -1.18 -6.88 -4.52
N ALA A 218 -1.12 -5.95 -3.56
CA ALA A 218 0.04 -5.79 -2.68
C ALA A 218 0.32 -7.07 -1.87
N GLY A 219 -0.73 -7.71 -1.35
CA GLY A 219 -0.60 -9.01 -0.68
C GLY A 219 -0.02 -10.10 -1.59
N LYS A 220 -0.49 -10.18 -2.84
CA LYS A 220 0.01 -11.14 -3.83
C LYS A 220 1.49 -10.92 -4.19
N LEU A 221 1.88 -9.67 -4.45
CA LEU A 221 3.20 -9.34 -4.97
C LEU A 221 4.27 -9.27 -3.88
N PHE A 222 3.93 -8.66 -2.73
CA PHE A 222 4.89 -8.34 -1.67
C PHE A 222 4.70 -9.18 -0.41
N ASN A 223 3.77 -10.14 -0.42
CA ASN A 223 3.46 -11.02 0.72
C ASN A 223 3.06 -10.23 1.99
N ILE A 224 2.40 -9.08 1.80
CA ILE A 224 1.89 -8.25 2.89
C ILE A 224 0.60 -8.87 3.43
N PRO A 225 0.40 -8.97 4.76
CA PRO A 225 -0.85 -9.46 5.32
C PRO A 225 -2.06 -8.65 4.82
N VAL A 226 -3.02 -9.34 4.21
CA VAL A 226 -4.24 -8.71 3.70
C VAL A 226 -5.35 -8.81 4.75
N LYS A 227 -6.02 -7.69 5.02
CA LYS A 227 -7.18 -7.60 5.90
C LYS A 227 -8.29 -6.81 5.21
N GLY A 228 -9.51 -7.28 5.34
CA GLY A 228 -10.69 -6.64 4.77
C GLY A 228 -11.96 -7.11 5.46
N THR A 229 -12.99 -6.28 5.39
CA THR A 229 -14.34 -6.54 5.91
C THR A 229 -15.34 -6.47 4.76
N HIS A 230 -16.63 -6.35 5.08
CA HIS A 230 -17.64 -5.85 4.14
C HIS A 230 -17.71 -4.31 4.13
N ALA A 231 -18.40 -3.76 3.14
CA ALA A 231 -18.61 -2.32 2.95
C ALA A 231 -20.07 -1.94 3.19
N HIS A 232 -20.35 -0.64 3.38
CA HIS A 232 -21.72 -0.12 3.54
C HIS A 232 -22.66 -0.55 2.40
N ALA A 233 -22.17 -0.62 1.16
CA ALA A 233 -22.96 -1.05 0.01
C ALA A 233 -23.56 -2.46 0.18
N TYR A 234 -22.83 -3.35 0.88
CA TYR A 234 -23.32 -4.69 1.20
C TYR A 234 -24.41 -4.66 2.26
N ILE A 235 -24.32 -3.77 3.25
CA ILE A 235 -25.40 -3.62 4.24
C ILE A 235 -26.66 -3.06 3.57
N THR A 236 -26.52 -2.01 2.75
CA THR A 236 -27.64 -1.36 2.08
C THR A 236 -28.31 -2.20 0.99
N SER A 237 -27.72 -3.33 0.59
CA SER A 237 -28.33 -4.22 -0.41
C SER A 237 -29.43 -5.10 0.16
N PHE A 238 -29.60 -5.14 1.48
CA PHE A 238 -30.63 -5.92 2.15
C PHE A 238 -31.74 -5.00 2.65
N THR A 239 -32.99 -5.28 2.30
CA THR A 239 -34.16 -4.54 2.82
C THR A 239 -34.77 -5.19 4.05
N GLY A 240 -34.55 -6.50 4.25
CA GLY A 240 -35.03 -7.21 5.43
C GLY A 240 -34.62 -8.67 5.48
N THR A 241 -34.96 -9.34 6.59
CA THR A 241 -34.59 -10.73 6.87
C THR A 241 -35.22 -11.77 5.94
N GLN A 242 -36.24 -11.39 5.18
CA GLN A 242 -36.88 -12.26 4.19
C GLN A 242 -35.94 -12.59 3.01
N GLU A 243 -34.94 -11.75 2.75
CA GLU A 243 -33.98 -11.96 1.66
C GLU A 243 -32.91 -13.02 1.97
N LEU A 244 -32.80 -13.44 3.24
CA LEU A 244 -31.85 -14.47 3.66
C LEU A 244 -32.22 -15.85 3.12
N LYS A 245 -31.51 -16.27 2.08
CA LYS A 245 -31.61 -17.62 1.48
C LYS A 245 -30.98 -18.71 2.35
N THR A 246 -29.90 -18.37 3.05
CA THR A 246 -29.21 -19.27 3.96
C THR A 246 -29.28 -18.67 5.36
N ARG A 247 -29.73 -19.47 6.31
CA ARG A 247 -29.88 -19.07 7.72
C ARG A 247 -29.13 -19.96 8.68
N VAL A 248 -28.69 -21.13 8.21
CA VAL A 248 -28.13 -22.17 9.06
C VAL A 248 -26.60 -22.07 9.05
N LEU A 249 -26.02 -22.10 10.25
CA LEU A 249 -24.58 -22.22 10.47
C LEU A 249 -24.30 -23.48 11.32
N ALA A 250 -23.29 -24.25 10.93
CA ALA A 250 -22.85 -25.42 11.70
C ALA A 250 -21.94 -24.97 12.83
N HIS A 251 -22.10 -25.54 14.02
CA HIS A 251 -21.20 -25.31 15.15
C HIS A 251 -19.80 -25.81 14.80
N LYS A 252 -18.77 -25.02 15.15
CA LYS A 252 -17.37 -25.29 14.74
C LYS A 252 -16.85 -26.65 15.20
N GLU A 253 -17.13 -27.01 16.45
CA GLU A 253 -16.64 -28.26 17.06
C GLU A 253 -17.61 -29.45 16.91
N THR A 254 -18.91 -29.25 17.18
CA THR A 254 -19.90 -30.34 17.18
C THR A 254 -20.51 -30.62 15.80
N GLY A 255 -20.42 -29.66 14.86
CA GLY A 255 -21.08 -29.75 13.55
C GLY A 255 -22.59 -29.54 13.58
N ASP A 256 -23.18 -29.28 14.75
CA ASP A 256 -24.62 -29.09 14.90
C ASP A 256 -25.10 -27.84 14.15
N LYS A 257 -26.10 -28.01 13.31
CA LYS A 257 -26.68 -26.94 12.51
C LYS A 257 -27.71 -26.16 13.32
N ARG A 258 -27.53 -24.84 13.41
CA ARG A 258 -28.50 -23.93 14.05
C ARG A 258 -28.86 -22.76 13.14
N ASP A 259 -30.08 -22.26 13.29
CA ASP A 259 -30.51 -21.03 12.60
C ASP A 259 -29.86 -19.82 13.28
N LEU A 260 -28.98 -19.15 12.55
CA LEU A 260 -28.25 -17.99 13.04
C LEU A 260 -29.15 -16.75 13.12
N LEU A 261 -30.17 -16.64 12.27
CA LEU A 261 -31.09 -15.51 12.31
C LEU A 261 -31.92 -15.56 13.60
N GLU A 262 -32.44 -16.73 13.97
CA GLU A 262 -33.18 -16.90 15.22
C GLU A 262 -32.31 -16.54 16.43
N LEU A 263 -31.08 -17.06 16.48
CA LEU A 263 -30.11 -16.72 17.52
C LEU A 263 -29.80 -15.22 17.57
N ALA A 264 -29.66 -14.57 16.41
CA ALA A 264 -29.39 -13.13 16.34
C ALA A 264 -30.58 -12.30 16.84
N ILE A 265 -31.82 -12.69 16.51
CA ILE A 265 -33.04 -12.05 17.01
C ILE A 265 -33.17 -12.22 18.53
N GLU A 266 -32.94 -13.43 19.05
CA GLU A 266 -32.96 -13.70 20.50
C GLU A 266 -31.96 -12.84 21.25
N HIS A 267 -30.72 -12.75 20.74
CA HIS A 267 -29.69 -11.90 21.32
C HIS A 267 -30.03 -10.41 21.24
N ARG A 268 -30.65 -9.96 20.13
CA ARG A 268 -31.11 -8.58 19.99
C ARG A 268 -32.16 -8.22 21.05
N VAL A 269 -33.12 -9.11 21.32
CA VAL A 269 -34.14 -8.92 22.38
C VAL A 269 -33.53 -8.90 23.78
N GLN A 270 -32.45 -9.64 24.01
CA GLN A 270 -31.72 -9.59 25.29
C GLN A 270 -30.98 -8.26 25.45
N LEU A 271 -30.34 -7.78 24.38
CA LEU A 271 -29.57 -6.54 24.39
C LEU A 271 -30.44 -5.29 24.48
N SER A 272 -31.61 -5.27 23.84
CA SER A 272 -32.56 -4.16 23.93
C SER A 272 -32.97 -3.86 25.37
N LYS A 273 -33.17 -4.91 26.19
CA LYS A 273 -33.49 -4.77 27.62
C LYS A 273 -32.35 -4.18 28.44
N ILE A 274 -31.11 -4.40 28.03
CA ILE A 274 -29.91 -3.92 28.73
C ILE A 274 -29.59 -2.47 28.32
N LEU A 275 -29.78 -2.14 27.04
CA LEU A 275 -29.42 -0.85 26.46
C LEU A 275 -30.56 0.17 26.51
N ASP A 276 -31.77 -0.23 26.91
CA ASP A 276 -32.99 0.59 26.93
C ASP A 276 -33.33 1.19 25.54
N ILE A 277 -33.17 0.36 24.50
CA ILE A 277 -33.43 0.75 23.10
C ILE A 277 -34.53 -0.13 22.54
N SER A 278 -35.51 0.47 21.86
CA SER A 278 -36.57 -0.29 21.19
C SER A 278 -36.02 -1.12 20.03
N THR A 279 -36.43 -2.39 19.95
CA THR A 279 -36.05 -3.28 18.83
C THR A 279 -36.58 -2.80 17.48
N GLU A 280 -37.64 -1.98 17.47
CA GLU A 280 -38.25 -1.41 16.27
C GLU A 280 -37.39 -0.29 15.66
N GLU A 281 -36.45 0.29 16.41
CA GLU A 281 -35.55 1.32 15.91
C GLU A 281 -34.32 0.75 15.19
N SER A 282 -34.16 -0.58 15.18
CA SER A 282 -33.02 -1.26 14.58
C SER A 282 -33.33 -1.77 13.17
N SER A 283 -32.41 -1.59 12.22
CA SER A 283 -32.63 -1.95 10.82
C SER A 283 -32.66 -3.47 10.62
N GLU A 284 -33.79 -4.01 10.15
CA GLU A 284 -33.93 -5.41 9.77
C GLU A 284 -33.02 -5.79 8.58
N GLY A 285 -32.78 -4.84 7.66
CA GLY A 285 -31.84 -5.02 6.55
C GLY A 285 -30.39 -5.15 7.04
N GLU A 286 -30.00 -4.35 8.03
CA GLU A 286 -28.66 -4.43 8.63
C GLU A 286 -28.45 -5.77 9.35
N LEU A 287 -29.42 -6.21 10.14
CA LEU A 287 -29.39 -7.53 10.78
C LEU A 287 -29.27 -8.65 9.74
N ALA A 288 -30.06 -8.58 8.66
CA ALA A 288 -30.01 -9.56 7.58
C ALA A 288 -28.63 -9.60 6.90
N ALA A 289 -28.06 -8.45 6.57
CA ALA A 289 -26.74 -8.37 5.96
C ALA A 289 -25.67 -8.99 6.87
N MET A 290 -25.72 -8.73 8.17
CA MET A 290 -24.73 -9.24 9.11
C MET A 290 -24.85 -10.74 9.36
N VAL A 291 -26.07 -11.26 9.48
CA VAL A 291 -26.30 -12.71 9.54
C VAL A 291 -25.78 -13.36 8.26
N SER A 292 -26.06 -12.76 7.10
CA SER A 292 -25.55 -13.26 5.81
C SER A 292 -24.02 -13.30 5.76
N PHE A 293 -23.35 -12.22 6.19
CA PHE A 293 -21.90 -12.16 6.20
C PHE A 293 -21.27 -13.09 7.24
N ALA A 294 -21.88 -13.24 8.42
CA ALA A 294 -21.43 -14.15 9.46
C ALA A 294 -21.53 -15.62 9.04
N ILE A 295 -22.56 -15.99 8.28
CA ILE A 295 -22.67 -17.34 7.69
C ILE A 295 -21.55 -17.59 6.69
N ALA A 296 -21.20 -16.59 5.87
CA ALA A 296 -20.14 -16.72 4.88
C ALA A 296 -18.74 -16.75 5.51
N PHE A 297 -18.51 -16.00 6.59
CA PHE A 297 -17.19 -15.82 7.23
C PHE A 297 -17.26 -15.92 8.76
N PRO A 298 -17.58 -17.11 9.31
CA PRO A 298 -17.88 -17.26 10.73
C PRO A 298 -16.66 -17.08 11.64
N ASP A 299 -15.45 -17.42 11.16
CA ASP A 299 -14.20 -17.26 11.92
C ASP A 299 -13.61 -15.85 11.90
N GLY A 300 -14.07 -14.98 10.98
CA GLY A 300 -13.49 -13.67 10.70
C GLY A 300 -14.50 -12.53 10.71
N PHE A 301 -15.68 -12.76 11.30
CA PHE A 301 -16.77 -11.79 11.28
C PHE A 301 -16.37 -10.50 12.01
N MET A 302 -16.48 -9.37 11.30
CA MET A 302 -16.29 -8.03 11.83
C MET A 302 -17.52 -7.19 11.46
N ALA A 303 -18.18 -6.62 12.44
CA ALA A 303 -19.43 -5.89 12.25
C ALA A 303 -19.17 -4.43 11.86
N LEU A 304 -19.70 -3.98 10.71
CA LEU A 304 -19.76 -2.56 10.33
C LEU A 304 -21.04 -1.93 10.88
N VAL A 305 -20.94 -1.03 11.85
CA VAL A 305 -22.07 -0.62 12.73
C VAL A 305 -22.58 0.80 12.49
N ASP A 306 -21.95 1.52 11.58
CA ASP A 306 -22.15 2.94 11.32
C ASP A 306 -22.89 3.21 10.01
N THR A 307 -23.60 2.20 9.47
CA THR A 307 -24.39 2.39 8.24
C THR A 307 -25.65 3.22 8.49
N TYR A 308 -26.31 3.01 9.63
CA TYR A 308 -27.52 3.75 10.01
C TYR A 308 -27.30 4.54 11.31
N ASP A 309 -27.18 3.85 12.45
CA ASP A 309 -26.93 4.47 13.75
C ASP A 309 -26.14 3.51 14.67
N VAL A 310 -24.94 3.95 15.07
CA VAL A 310 -24.03 3.20 15.94
C VAL A 310 -24.67 2.89 17.30
N LYS A 311 -25.51 3.79 17.83
CA LYS A 311 -26.16 3.61 19.14
C LYS A 311 -27.29 2.59 19.09
N ARG A 312 -27.96 2.48 17.95
CA ARG A 312 -29.14 1.62 17.74
C ARG A 312 -28.79 0.32 17.00
N TYR A 313 -27.51 -0.01 17.01
CA TYR A 313 -26.94 -1.13 16.29
C TYR A 313 -27.40 -2.50 16.85
N SER A 314 -27.79 -3.40 15.95
CA SER A 314 -28.20 -4.78 16.27
C SER A 314 -26.98 -5.69 16.48
N ALA A 315 -26.36 -5.61 17.66
CA ALA A 315 -25.28 -6.54 17.99
C ALA A 315 -25.84 -7.97 18.23
N PHE A 316 -25.11 -9.00 17.78
CA PHE A 316 -25.37 -10.39 18.17
C PHE A 316 -24.05 -11.15 18.39
N ARG A 317 -24.10 -12.26 19.15
CA ARG A 317 -22.90 -13.04 19.50
C ARG A 317 -22.90 -14.38 18.79
N LEU A 318 -21.75 -14.79 18.27
CA LEU A 318 -21.50 -16.12 17.67
C LEU A 318 -20.92 -17.14 18.67
N HIS A 319 -20.70 -16.75 19.93
CA HIS A 319 -20.07 -17.60 20.96
C HIS A 319 -20.79 -18.94 21.16
N SER A 320 -22.12 -18.93 21.05
CA SER A 320 -22.97 -20.10 21.24
C SER A 320 -22.79 -21.17 20.15
N LEU A 321 -22.03 -20.86 19.09
CA LEU A 321 -21.73 -21.76 17.97
C LEU A 321 -20.24 -22.18 17.90
N GLY A 322 -19.45 -21.89 18.94
CA GLY A 322 -18.03 -22.27 18.99
C GLY A 322 -17.11 -21.39 18.13
N TYR A 323 -17.63 -20.29 17.59
CA TYR A 323 -16.85 -19.28 16.88
C TYR A 323 -16.44 -18.15 17.84
N LEU A 324 -15.27 -17.54 17.59
CA LEU A 324 -14.91 -16.29 18.27
C LEU A 324 -16.02 -15.27 17.96
N SER A 325 -16.66 -14.78 19.01
CA SER A 325 -17.73 -13.78 18.88
C SER A 325 -17.13 -12.54 18.26
N CYS A 326 -17.63 -12.11 17.09
CA CYS A 326 -17.31 -10.83 16.44
C CYS A 326 -15.87 -10.36 16.70
N VAL A 327 -14.93 -10.70 15.82
CA VAL A 327 -13.49 -10.43 15.98
C VAL A 327 -13.21 -8.92 16.15
N GLY A 328 -14.15 -8.05 15.76
CA GLY A 328 -14.18 -6.65 16.14
C GLY A 328 -15.40 -5.90 15.59
N VAL A 329 -15.55 -4.63 15.97
CA VAL A 329 -16.53 -3.69 15.42
C VAL A 329 -15.78 -2.62 14.61
N HIS A 330 -16.28 -2.31 13.41
CA HIS A 330 -15.76 -1.27 12.54
C HIS A 330 -16.66 -0.03 12.60
N ILE A 331 -16.05 1.12 12.90
CA ILE A 331 -16.70 2.43 12.88
C ILE A 331 -15.89 3.33 11.94
N SER A 332 -16.53 3.83 10.88
CA SER A 332 -15.94 4.78 9.95
C SER A 332 -16.27 6.20 10.38
N PHE A 333 -15.24 7.03 10.59
CA PHE A 333 -15.45 8.45 10.82
C PHE A 333 -15.31 9.19 9.48
N THR A 334 -16.39 9.80 9.01
CA THR A 334 -16.31 10.83 7.96
C THR A 334 -16.37 12.20 8.63
N PHE A 335 -15.27 12.95 8.62
CA PHE A 335 -15.27 14.35 9.06
C PHE A 335 -16.16 15.17 8.11
N ARG A 336 -17.35 15.56 8.56
CA ARG A 336 -18.19 16.55 7.87
C ARG A 336 -17.82 17.92 8.42
N SER A 337 -17.18 18.77 7.61
CA SER A 337 -16.99 20.18 7.94
C SER A 337 -18.37 20.83 8.10
N ILE A 338 -18.67 21.32 9.30
CA ILE A 338 -19.81 22.22 9.53
C ILE A 338 -19.26 23.62 9.29
N SER A 339 -19.52 24.18 8.10
CA SER A 339 -19.31 25.61 7.88
C SER A 339 -20.30 26.37 8.75
N SER A 340 -19.82 26.95 9.85
CA SER A 340 -20.54 28.00 10.57
C SER A 340 -20.48 29.29 9.74
N ASN A 341 -21.40 29.46 8.80
CA ASN A 341 -21.67 30.77 8.20
C ASN A 341 -23.05 31.23 8.65
N GLY A 342 -23.02 32.23 9.55
CA GLY A 342 -24.20 32.92 10.03
C GLY A 342 -23.83 33.93 11.11
N LEU A 343 -22.94 34.87 10.78
CA LEU A 343 -22.83 36.20 11.40
C LEU A 343 -21.81 37.04 10.61
N LEU A 344 -22.31 37.73 9.59
CA LEU A 344 -21.99 39.12 9.26
C LEU A 344 -23.19 39.70 8.51
#